data_AF-A0AAU5FEY6-F1
#
_entry.id   AF-A0AAU5FEY6-F1
#
_cell.length_a   1.000
_cell.length_b   1.000
_cell.length_c   1.000
_cell.angle_alpha   90.00
_cell.angle_beta   90.00
_cell.angle_gamma   90.00
#
_symmetry.space_group_name_H-M   'P 1'
#
loop_
_entity.id
_entity.type
_entity.pdbx_description
1 polymer ?
#
loop_
_entity_poly.entity_id
_entity_poly.type
_entity_poly.pdbx_seq_one_letter_code
_entity_poly.pdbx_strand_id
1 'polypeptide(L)'
;MGGAWSAWAQFDGALTQVAAATNADGRVELFGVNSAGNIYHRWQTSIGGPWSGWEQFDGALTSIAVARNADGRLEIFGANSADAVFHRWQTSIGGAWSSWAQFEGGLTQVAAATNADGRVELFGVNRGGYVYHRWQVPTGSGWSNWDQFDGVLRP
;
A
#
# COMPACT_ATOMS: atom_id res chain seq x y z
N MET A 1 -26.69 1.81 -5.12
CA MET A 1 -27.20 1.25 -6.39
C MET A 1 -26.00 1.10 -7.32
N GLY A 2 -25.79 -0.06 -7.94
CA GLY A 2 -24.66 -0.30 -8.84
C GLY A 2 -25.02 0.04 -10.29
N GLY A 3 -24.25 0.93 -10.92
CA GLY A 3 -24.30 1.17 -12.36
C GLY A 3 -23.64 0.03 -13.16
N ALA A 4 -23.82 0.04 -14.47
CA ALA A 4 -23.12 -0.89 -15.35
C ALA A 4 -21.62 -0.60 -15.38
N TRP A 5 -20.80 -1.66 -15.44
CA TRP A 5 -19.35 -1.52 -15.62
C TRP A 5 -19.03 -0.94 -16.99
N SER A 6 -18.02 -0.07 -17.06
CA SER A 6 -17.48 0.39 -18.35
C SER A 6 -16.75 -0.75 -19.06
N ALA A 7 -16.45 -0.55 -20.35
CA ALA A 7 -15.43 -1.36 -21.01
C ALA A 7 -14.06 -1.16 -20.35
N TRP A 8 -13.16 -2.11 -20.56
CA TRP A 8 -11.77 -2.01 -20.13
C TRP A 8 -11.07 -0.82 -20.81
N ALA A 9 -10.36 -0.04 -20.00
CA ALA A 9 -9.41 0.96 -20.46
C ALA A 9 -8.02 0.58 -19.94
N GLN A 10 -7.03 0.61 -20.83
CA GLN A 10 -5.67 0.24 -20.49
C GLN A 10 -4.87 1.46 -20.03
N PHE A 11 -4.13 1.32 -18.92
CA PHE A 11 -3.05 2.24 -18.57
C PHE A 11 -1.75 1.83 -19.27
N ASP A 12 -0.93 2.83 -19.58
CA ASP A 12 0.47 2.66 -19.95
C ASP A 12 1.30 2.11 -18.77
N GLY A 13 2.46 1.53 -19.07
CA GLY A 13 3.35 0.90 -18.07
C GLY A 13 3.24 -0.63 -18.03
N ALA A 14 4.18 -1.25 -17.33
CA ALA A 14 4.29 -2.71 -17.20
C ALA A 14 4.44 -3.09 -15.71
N LEU A 15 3.35 -2.92 -14.96
CA LEU A 15 3.30 -3.22 -13.54
C LEU A 15 2.94 -4.69 -13.31
N THR A 16 3.55 -5.31 -12.31
CA THR A 16 3.33 -6.70 -11.91
C THR A 16 2.53 -6.82 -10.61
N GLN A 17 2.48 -5.76 -9.81
CA GLN A 17 1.58 -5.61 -8.65
C GLN A 17 1.04 -4.19 -8.63
N VAL A 18 -0.21 -4.04 -8.19
CA VAL A 18 -0.87 -2.74 -8.07
C VAL A 18 -1.71 -2.67 -6.79
N ALA A 19 -1.83 -1.47 -6.24
CA ALA A 19 -2.73 -1.16 -5.14
C ALA A 19 -3.34 0.23 -5.36
N ALA A 20 -4.59 0.44 -4.98
CA ALA A 20 -5.26 1.72 -5.18
C ALA A 20 -6.06 2.13 -3.94
N ALA A 21 -6.08 3.42 -3.65
CA ALA A 21 -6.87 4.00 -2.57
C ALA A 21 -7.48 5.34 -2.99
N THR A 22 -8.55 5.74 -2.31
CA THR A 22 -9.15 7.06 -2.47
C THR A 22 -8.54 8.02 -1.44
N ASN A 23 -7.92 9.09 -1.93
CA ASN A 23 -7.48 10.21 -1.12
C ASN A 23 -8.67 10.84 -0.36
N ALA A 24 -8.39 11.60 0.70
CA ALA A 24 -9.46 12.22 1.48
C ALA A 24 -10.28 13.25 0.69
N ASP A 25 -9.75 13.76 -0.43
CA ASP A 25 -10.44 14.66 -1.36
C ASP A 25 -11.30 13.95 -2.41
N GLY A 26 -11.40 12.62 -2.35
CA GLY A 26 -12.23 11.80 -3.24
C GLY A 26 -11.55 11.35 -4.53
N ARG A 27 -10.30 11.77 -4.80
CA ARG A 27 -9.54 11.31 -5.98
C ARG A 27 -8.93 9.94 -5.73
N VAL A 28 -8.96 9.07 -6.74
CA VAL A 28 -8.25 7.77 -6.67
C VAL A 28 -6.77 7.98 -6.99
N GLU A 29 -5.92 7.29 -6.25
CA GLU A 29 -4.49 7.16 -6.51
C GLU A 29 -4.11 5.68 -6.62
N LEU A 30 -3.33 5.38 -7.66
CA LEU A 30 -2.90 4.04 -8.05
C LEU A 30 -1.39 3.95 -7.86
N PHE A 31 -0.97 2.91 -7.17
CA PHE A 31 0.42 2.56 -6.91
C PHE A 31 0.72 1.23 -7.58
N GLY A 32 1.98 1.01 -7.94
CA GLY A 32 2.40 -0.30 -8.41
C GLY A 32 3.90 -0.46 -8.51
N VAL A 33 4.32 -1.69 -8.75
CA VAL A 33 5.72 -2.03 -9.00
C VAL A 33 5.86 -2.77 -10.31
N ASN A 34 6.98 -2.58 -11.01
CA ASN A 34 7.30 -3.34 -12.22
C ASN A 34 8.19 -4.57 -11.91
N SER A 35 8.52 -5.37 -12.92
CA SER A 35 9.38 -6.55 -12.77
C SER A 35 10.82 -6.25 -12.36
N ALA A 36 11.28 -5.01 -12.53
CA ALA A 36 12.59 -4.55 -12.05
C ALA A 36 12.54 -4.02 -10.61
N GLY A 37 11.36 -4.06 -9.98
CA GLY A 37 11.11 -3.57 -8.63
C GLY A 37 10.94 -2.06 -8.52
N ASN A 38 10.92 -1.31 -9.63
CA ASN A 38 10.69 0.13 -9.59
C ASN A 38 9.25 0.42 -9.16
N ILE A 39 9.08 1.41 -8.29
CA ILE A 39 7.83 1.74 -7.62
C ILE A 39 7.26 3.00 -8.26
N TYR A 40 6.02 2.95 -8.71
CA TYR A 40 5.34 4.05 -9.38
C TYR A 40 4.01 4.38 -8.73
N HIS A 41 3.60 5.63 -8.90
CA HIS A 41 2.25 6.08 -8.58
C HIS A 41 1.68 7.02 -9.65
N ARG A 42 0.35 7.09 -9.73
CA ARG A 42 -0.40 8.05 -10.54
C ARG A 42 -1.75 8.30 -9.89
N TRP A 43 -2.32 9.48 -10.12
CA TRP A 43 -3.58 9.88 -9.47
C TRP A 43 -4.55 10.51 -10.45
N GLN A 44 -5.83 10.49 -10.12
CA GLN A 44 -6.80 11.34 -10.80
C GLN A 44 -6.53 12.81 -10.48
N THR A 45 -6.55 13.70 -11.47
CA THR A 45 -6.34 15.15 -11.26
C THR A 45 -7.59 15.87 -10.76
N SER A 46 -8.76 15.23 -10.89
CA SER A 46 -10.03 15.62 -10.27
C SER A 46 -10.89 14.37 -10.05
N ILE A 47 -11.95 14.44 -9.23
CA ILE A 47 -12.81 13.28 -8.92
C ILE A 47 -13.43 12.74 -10.22
N GLY A 48 -13.11 11.50 -10.58
CA GLY A 48 -13.58 10.88 -11.82
C GLY A 48 -12.98 11.49 -13.11
N GLY A 49 -12.00 12.38 -12.98
CA GLY A 49 -11.35 13.08 -14.08
C GLY A 49 -10.19 12.31 -14.72
N PRO A 50 -9.37 12.99 -15.54
CA PRO A 50 -8.21 12.38 -16.17
C PRO A 50 -7.15 12.01 -15.12
N TRP A 51 -6.26 11.11 -15.51
CA TRP A 51 -5.14 10.67 -14.67
C TRP A 51 -3.88 11.46 -14.98
N SER A 52 -3.04 11.66 -13.97
CA SER A 52 -1.66 12.12 -14.13
C SER A 52 -0.84 11.12 -14.96
N GLY A 53 0.38 11.53 -15.34
CA GLY A 53 1.43 10.59 -15.73
C GLY A 53 1.91 9.77 -14.53
N TRP A 54 2.67 8.71 -14.81
CA TRP A 54 3.37 7.95 -13.79
C TRP A 54 4.55 8.74 -13.23
N GLU A 55 4.65 8.77 -11.91
CA GLU A 55 5.82 9.24 -11.19
C GLU A 55 6.47 8.08 -10.44
N GLN A 56 7.78 8.15 -10.27
CA GLN A 56 8.56 7.09 -9.64
C GLN A 56 8.98 7.47 -8.21
N PHE A 57 8.81 6.54 -7.28
CA PHE A 57 9.45 6.60 -5.97
C PHE A 57 10.85 5.98 -5.99
N ASP A 58 11.74 6.46 -5.11
CA ASP A 58 13.00 5.77 -4.79
C ASP A 58 12.74 4.41 -4.14
N GLY A 59 13.77 3.56 -4.12
CA GLY A 59 13.72 2.21 -3.55
C GLY A 59 13.29 1.14 -4.55
N ALA A 60 13.14 -0.09 -4.05
CA ALA A 60 12.68 -1.22 -4.82
C ALA A 60 11.78 -2.15 -3.99
N LEU A 61 10.65 -2.54 -4.55
CA LEU A 61 9.66 -3.42 -3.92
C LEU A 61 9.21 -4.51 -4.89
N THR A 62 8.69 -5.60 -4.35
CA THR A 62 8.13 -6.75 -5.09
C THR A 62 6.66 -7.00 -4.76
N SER A 63 6.16 -6.41 -3.66
CA SER A 63 4.76 -6.40 -3.25
C SER A 63 4.41 -5.01 -2.74
N ILE A 64 3.17 -4.57 -2.95
CA ILE A 64 2.71 -3.25 -2.56
C ILE A 64 1.26 -3.28 -2.09
N ALA A 65 0.98 -2.56 -1.01
CA ALA A 65 -0.36 -2.31 -0.48
C ALA A 65 -0.49 -0.84 -0.09
N VAL A 66 -1.72 -0.34 -0.02
CA VAL A 66 -2.02 1.03 0.42
C VAL A 66 -3.24 1.03 1.33
N ALA A 67 -3.22 1.85 2.37
CA ALA A 67 -4.36 2.13 3.22
C ALA A 67 -4.45 3.63 3.52
N ARG A 68 -5.62 4.07 4.00
CA ARG A 68 -5.84 5.45 4.44
C ARG A 68 -5.84 5.51 5.96
N ASN A 69 -4.99 6.37 6.51
CA ASN A 69 -4.93 6.66 7.93
C ASN A 69 -6.19 7.37 8.41
N ALA A 70 -6.44 7.30 9.73
CA ALA A 70 -7.56 8.01 10.36
C ALA A 70 -7.56 9.53 10.09
N ASP A 71 -6.38 10.11 9.89
CA ASP A 71 -6.20 11.54 9.59
C ASP A 71 -6.34 11.87 8.09
N GLY A 72 -6.72 10.90 7.26
CA GLY A 72 -6.98 11.07 5.83
C GLY A 72 -5.76 10.94 4.92
N ARG A 73 -4.55 10.82 5.48
CA ARG A 73 -3.32 10.62 4.69
C ARG A 73 -3.24 9.18 4.18
N LEU A 74 -2.74 9.00 2.96
CA LEU A 74 -2.41 7.66 2.45
C LEU A 74 -1.06 7.18 3.00
N GLU A 75 -0.96 5.86 3.18
CA GLU A 75 0.27 5.17 3.57
C GLU A 75 0.43 3.90 2.72
N ILE A 76 1.61 3.77 2.12
CA ILE A 76 2.00 2.65 1.29
C ILE A 76 2.91 1.71 2.07
N PHE A 77 2.71 0.42 1.86
CA PHE A 77 3.46 -0.67 2.47
C PHE A 77 4.01 -1.56 1.38
N GLY A 78 5.17 -2.16 1.60
CA GLY A 78 5.73 -3.08 0.63
C GLY A 78 6.79 -4.00 1.20
N ALA A 79 7.01 -5.11 0.51
CA ALA A 79 8.13 -6.02 0.73
C ALA A 79 9.11 -5.96 -0.45
N ASN A 80 10.41 -5.97 -0.19
CA ASN A 80 11.43 -6.06 -1.23
C ASN A 80 11.88 -7.51 -1.47
N SER A 81 12.81 -7.72 -2.41
CA SER A 81 13.33 -9.05 -2.76
C SER A 81 14.19 -9.72 -1.69
N ALA A 82 14.54 -8.99 -0.63
CA ALA A 82 15.22 -9.50 0.56
C ALA A 82 14.24 -9.73 1.72
N ASP A 83 12.93 -9.78 1.42
CA ASP A 83 11.81 -9.93 2.35
C ASP A 83 11.69 -8.77 3.37
N ALA A 84 12.45 -7.68 3.24
CA ALA A 84 12.38 -6.55 4.14
C ALA A 84 11.11 -5.73 3.88
N VAL A 85 10.43 -5.34 4.96
CA VAL A 85 9.13 -4.67 4.92
C VAL A 85 9.30 -3.18 5.18
N PHE A 86 8.77 -2.35 4.28
CA PHE A 86 8.87 -0.91 4.34
C PHE A 86 7.50 -0.25 4.30
N HIS A 87 7.45 0.98 4.81
CA HIS A 87 6.31 1.85 4.68
C HIS A 87 6.73 3.31 4.40
N ARG A 88 5.85 4.06 3.76
CA ARG A 88 6.00 5.48 3.45
C ARG A 88 4.60 6.10 3.46
N TRP A 89 4.49 7.35 3.92
CA TRP A 89 3.19 8.01 4.09
C TRP A 89 3.21 9.42 3.50
N GLN A 90 2.04 9.91 3.10
CA GLN A 90 1.87 11.32 2.80
C GLN A 90 2.12 12.15 4.06
N THR A 91 2.86 13.25 3.99
CA THR A 91 3.14 14.15 5.13
C THR A 91 2.01 15.16 5.37
N SER A 92 1.16 15.36 4.36
CA SER A 92 -0.13 16.06 4.43
C SER A 92 -1.10 15.41 3.45
N ILE A 93 -2.41 15.57 3.63
CA ILE A 93 -3.44 14.97 2.76
C ILE A 93 -3.17 15.36 1.29
N GLY A 94 -2.93 14.37 0.43
CA GLY A 94 -2.65 14.58 -0.99
C GLY A 94 -1.36 15.35 -1.29
N GLY A 95 -0.46 15.47 -0.31
CA GLY A 95 0.77 16.25 -0.40
C GLY A 95 2.02 15.41 -0.66
N ALA A 96 3.16 15.92 -0.19
CA ALA A 96 4.45 15.24 -0.31
C ALA A 96 4.48 13.92 0.49
N TRP A 97 5.44 13.05 0.19
CA TRP A 97 5.63 11.77 0.86
C TRP A 97 6.86 11.80 1.78
N SER A 98 6.83 11.00 2.86
CA SER A 98 7.95 10.80 3.77
C SER A 98 9.12 10.09 3.08
N SER A 99 10.26 9.90 3.75
CA SER A 99 11.21 8.84 3.36
C SER A 99 10.61 7.46 3.67
N TRP A 100 11.14 6.41 3.02
CA TRP A 100 10.84 5.04 3.43
C TRP A 100 11.37 4.77 4.83
N ALA A 101 10.55 4.16 5.66
CA ALA A 101 10.93 3.59 6.94
C ALA A 101 10.77 2.06 6.89
N GLN A 102 11.56 1.35 7.67
CA GLN A 102 11.60 -0.11 7.67
C GLN A 102 10.99 -0.66 8.95
N PHE A 103 10.21 -1.73 8.82
CA PHE A 103 9.78 -2.57 9.91
C PHE A 103 10.77 -3.72 10.15
N GLU A 104 10.85 -4.17 11.41
CA GLU A 104 11.50 -5.42 11.78
C GLU A 104 10.81 -6.64 11.11
N GLY A 105 11.48 -7.78 11.08
CA GLY A 105 10.94 -9.01 10.49
C GLY A 105 11.04 -9.06 8.96
N GLY A 106 10.38 -10.04 8.35
CA GLY A 106 10.39 -10.20 6.90
C GLY A 106 9.16 -10.90 6.33
N LEU A 107 8.64 -10.35 5.24
CA LEU A 107 7.45 -10.80 4.52
C LEU A 107 7.73 -10.79 3.02
N THR A 108 7.08 -11.67 2.27
CA THR A 108 7.18 -11.74 0.80
C THR A 108 6.01 -11.06 0.10
N GLN A 109 4.86 -10.96 0.77
CA GLN A 109 3.66 -10.28 0.26
C GLN A 109 2.97 -9.53 1.39
N VAL A 110 2.36 -8.39 1.08
CA VAL A 110 1.67 -7.54 2.05
C VAL A 110 0.26 -7.17 1.59
N ALA A 111 -0.63 -6.96 2.56
CA ALA A 111 -1.95 -6.39 2.36
C ALA A 111 -2.27 -5.45 3.53
N ALA A 112 -2.94 -4.33 3.28
CA ALA A 112 -3.26 -3.35 4.32
C ALA A 112 -4.74 -2.99 4.28
N ALA A 113 -5.32 -2.77 5.45
CA ALA A 113 -6.71 -2.34 5.59
C ALA A 113 -6.85 -1.33 6.74
N THR A 114 -7.84 -0.45 6.63
CA THR A 114 -8.22 0.45 7.73
C THR A 114 -9.35 -0.20 8.51
N ASN A 115 -9.12 -0.42 9.80
CA ASN A 115 -10.10 -0.97 10.73
C ASN A 115 -11.25 0.01 10.98
N ALA A 116 -12.36 -0.50 11.53
CA ALA A 116 -13.54 0.30 11.85
C ALA A 116 -13.25 1.43 12.87
N ASP A 117 -12.21 1.28 13.68
CA ASP A 117 -11.73 2.29 14.63
C ASP A 117 -10.74 3.31 14.01
N GLY A 118 -10.50 3.22 12.70
CA GLY A 118 -9.67 4.13 11.92
C GLY A 118 -8.18 3.76 11.89
N ARG A 119 -7.73 2.75 12.63
CA ARG A 119 -6.32 2.32 12.64
C ARG A 119 -6.01 1.48 11.41
N VAL A 120 -4.84 1.68 10.81
CA VAL A 120 -4.37 0.76 9.76
C VAL A 120 -3.83 -0.52 10.39
N GLU A 121 -4.16 -1.63 9.76
CA GLU A 121 -3.61 -2.95 10.04
C GLU A 121 -2.95 -3.51 8.77
N LEU A 122 -1.71 -3.97 8.95
CA LEU A 122 -0.86 -4.54 7.90
C LEU A 122 -0.78 -6.04 8.13
N PHE A 123 -1.08 -6.80 7.09
CA PHE A 123 -0.99 -8.25 7.02
C PHE A 123 0.11 -8.63 6.04
N GLY A 124 0.67 -9.82 6.20
CA GLY A 124 1.45 -10.43 5.14
C GLY A 124 1.87 -11.84 5.45
N VAL A 125 2.53 -12.46 4.48
CA VAL A 125 3.03 -13.83 4.58
C VAL A 125 4.54 -13.83 4.41
N ASN A 126 5.24 -14.65 5.19
CA ASN A 126 6.68 -14.84 5.03
C ASN A 126 6.99 -16.01 4.07
N ARG A 127 8.29 -16.23 3.78
CA ARG A 127 8.74 -17.31 2.90
C ARG A 127 8.37 -18.72 3.37
N GLY A 128 8.10 -18.89 4.67
CA GLY A 128 7.64 -20.14 5.28
C GLY A 128 6.14 -20.37 5.19
N GLY A 129 5.37 -19.43 4.61
CA GLY A 129 3.92 -19.49 4.52
C GLY A 129 3.19 -19.05 5.78
N TYR A 130 3.90 -18.56 6.80
CA TYR A 130 3.27 -18.07 8.03
C TYR A 130 2.70 -16.67 7.82
N VAL A 131 1.48 -16.44 8.30
CA VAL A 131 0.80 -15.16 8.20
C VAL A 131 1.04 -14.36 9.47
N TYR A 132 1.47 -13.11 9.29
CA TYR A 132 1.67 -12.14 10.35
C TYR A 132 0.80 -10.91 10.12
N HIS A 133 0.52 -10.21 11.21
CA HIS A 133 -0.09 -8.89 11.17
C HIS A 133 0.46 -7.95 12.24
N ARG A 134 0.32 -6.66 11.99
CA ARG A 134 0.60 -5.59 12.96
C ARG A 134 -0.34 -4.42 12.71
N TRP A 135 -0.61 -3.63 13.74
CA TRP A 135 -1.57 -2.52 13.66
C TRP A 135 -0.99 -1.24 14.24
N GLN A 136 -1.49 -0.10 13.75
CA GLN A 136 -1.19 1.19 14.36
C GLN A 136 -1.70 1.23 15.80
N VAL A 137 -0.95 1.88 16.69
CA VAL A 137 -1.35 2.09 18.10
C VAL A 137 -1.83 3.54 18.33
N PRO A 138 -2.83 3.78 19.21
CA PRO A 138 -3.43 5.10 19.41
C PRO A 138 -2.47 6.21 19.86
N THR A 139 -1.39 5.86 20.57
CA THR A 139 -0.47 6.84 21.17
C THR A 139 0.87 6.83 20.43
N GLY A 140 1.09 7.82 19.56
CA GLY A 140 2.44 8.21 19.11
C GLY A 140 2.88 7.74 17.72
N SER A 141 1.97 7.63 16.74
CA SER A 141 2.30 7.26 15.35
C SER A 141 3.08 5.94 15.19
N GLY A 142 3.00 5.07 16.20
CA GLY A 142 3.73 3.81 16.26
C GLY A 142 2.91 2.63 15.75
N TRP A 143 3.57 1.49 15.69
CA TRP A 143 2.97 0.21 15.30
C TRP A 143 3.18 -0.82 16.41
N SER A 144 2.24 -1.74 16.58
CA SER A 144 2.44 -2.94 17.41
C SER A 144 3.62 -3.76 16.89
N ASN A 145 4.15 -4.67 17.69
CA ASN A 145 5.00 -5.75 17.17
C ASN A 145 4.18 -6.61 16.18
N TRP A 146 4.90 -7.39 15.35
CA TRP A 146 4.27 -8.45 14.58
C TRP A 146 3.67 -9.52 15.51
N ASP A 147 2.42 -9.89 15.22
CA ASP A 147 1.76 -11.05 15.78
C ASP A 147 1.48 -12.06 14.66
N GLN A 148 1.42 -13.35 15.00
CA GLN A 148 1.24 -14.42 14.04
C GLN A 148 -0.19 -14.97 14.12
N PHE A 149 -0.85 -15.15 12.97
CA PHE A 149 -2.05 -15.96 12.92
C PHE A 149 -1.74 -17.43 13.19
N ASP A 150 -2.72 -18.18 13.70
CA ASP A 150 -2.62 -19.61 13.78
C ASP A 150 -2.64 -20.24 12.38
N GLY A 151 -1.61 -21.04 12.07
CA GLY A 151 -1.52 -21.80 10.82
C GLY A 151 -0.48 -21.30 9.81
N VAL A 152 -0.44 -22.01 8.68
CA VAL A 152 0.48 -21.80 7.56
C VAL A 152 -0.35 -21.82 6.28
N LEU A 153 -0.29 -20.74 5.48
CA LEU A 153 -0.79 -20.77 4.12
C LEU A 153 0.09 -21.74 3.32
N ARG A 154 -0.53 -22.81 2.83
CA ARG A 154 0.10 -23.76 1.92
C ARG A 154 -0.30 -23.42 0.48
N PRO A 155 0.57 -23.70 -0.51
CA PRO A 155 0.23 -23.56 -1.92
C PRO A 155 -1.02 -24.35 -2.32
#